data_AF-A0A6H1WY73-F1
#
_entry.id   AF-A0A6H1WY73-F1
#
_cell.length_a   1.000
_cell.length_b   1.000
_cell.length_c   1.000
_cell.angle_alpha   90.00
_cell.angle_beta   90.00
_cell.angle_gamma   90.00
#
_symmetry.space_group_name_H-M   'P 1'
#
loop_
_entity.id
_entity.type
_entity.pdbx_description
1 polymer ?
#
loop_
_entity_poly.entity_id
_entity_poly.type
_entity_poly.pdbx_seq_one_letter_code
_entity_poly.pdbx_strand_id
1 'polypeptide(L)'
;MSCQNYKCQKNYNNYNNYNEYNGYKCINSCGCTEGMTHVHEYESSVKLAEEGCDRHNHRAAGVTGEVIPINNGTNHVHKINDRIDFLDHFHRICVTTGPAIMIPGTKKHVHLVCGNTTFVDEHCHQFLFTTQINAPLV
;
A
#
# COMPACT_ATOMS: atom_id res chain seq x y z
N MET A 1 -1.46 -23.38 -7.84
CA MET A 1 -2.04 -23.13 -6.50
C MET A 1 -2.83 -21.83 -6.59
N SER A 2 -4.11 -21.74 -6.19
CA SER A 2 -4.85 -20.48 -6.36
C SER A 2 -4.49 -19.48 -5.25
N CYS A 3 -4.15 -18.26 -5.63
CA CYS A 3 -4.00 -17.16 -4.69
C CYS A 3 -5.35 -16.88 -4.03
N GLN A 4 -5.57 -17.45 -2.85
CA GLN A 4 -6.71 -17.08 -2.02
C GLN A 4 -6.59 -15.59 -1.74
N ASN A 5 -7.60 -14.80 -2.12
CA ASN A 5 -7.65 -13.37 -1.86
C ASN A 5 -7.60 -13.13 -0.35
N TYR A 6 -6.39 -13.00 0.19
CA TYR A 6 -6.17 -12.67 1.59
C TYR A 6 -6.56 -11.22 1.75
N LYS A 7 -7.79 -11.00 2.18
CA LYS A 7 -8.29 -9.69 2.58
C LYS A 7 -8.25 -9.66 4.10
N CYS A 8 -7.73 -8.58 4.68
CA CYS A 8 -7.93 -8.35 6.12
C CYS A 8 -9.43 -8.48 6.44
N GLN A 9 -9.76 -9.05 7.59
CA GLN A 9 -11.14 -9.36 8.01
C GLN A 9 -12.09 -8.16 8.15
N LYS A 10 -11.63 -6.94 7.82
CA LYS A 10 -12.50 -5.81 7.51
C LYS A 10 -12.51 -5.61 6.01
N ASN A 11 -13.65 -5.92 5.39
CA ASN A 11 -13.99 -5.46 4.04
C ASN A 11 -14.00 -3.93 4.04
N TYR A 12 -12.83 -3.31 3.87
CA TYR A 12 -12.75 -1.93 3.43
C TYR A 12 -13.23 -1.97 1.99
N ASN A 13 -14.54 -1.75 1.83
CA ASN A 13 -15.26 -1.83 0.57
C ASN A 13 -14.43 -1.18 -0.54
N ASN A 14 -14.31 -1.90 -1.66
CA ASN A 14 -13.61 -1.51 -2.88
C ASN A 14 -13.65 0.01 -3.13
N TYR A 15 -12.64 0.75 -2.67
CA TYR A 15 -12.35 2.10 -3.14
C TYR A 15 -11.64 2.05 -4.52
N ASN A 16 -11.97 1.03 -5.32
CA ASN A 16 -11.43 0.77 -6.66
C ASN A 16 -12.26 1.49 -7.73
N ASN A 17 -12.56 2.77 -7.53
CA ASN A 17 -13.09 3.63 -8.58
C ASN A 17 -12.19 4.87 -8.71
N TYR A 18 -10.96 4.64 -9.14
CA TYR A 18 -10.10 5.70 -9.63
C TYR A 18 -9.53 5.23 -10.96
N ASN A 19 -9.93 5.91 -12.03
CA ASN A 19 -9.41 5.71 -13.37
C ASN A 19 -7.89 5.86 -13.35
N GLU A 20 -7.19 4.84 -13.85
CA GLU A 20 -5.73 4.79 -14.01
C GLU A 20 -5.26 5.64 -15.20
N TYR A 21 -5.78 6.86 -15.31
CA TYR A 21 -5.37 7.86 -16.29
C TYR A 21 -5.48 9.25 -15.67
N ASN A 22 -4.55 9.58 -14.79
CA ASN A 22 -4.10 10.95 -14.63
C ASN A 22 -2.59 10.90 -14.52
N GLY A 23 -1.96 10.95 -15.69
CA GLY A 23 -0.52 11.09 -15.80
C GLY A 23 -0.05 12.26 -14.94
N TYR A 24 1.16 12.13 -14.43
CA TYR A 24 1.89 13.17 -13.71
C TYR A 24 1.80 14.49 -14.48
N LYS A 25 0.81 15.32 -14.17
CA LYS A 25 0.57 16.60 -14.83
C LYS A 25 1.16 17.69 -13.97
N CYS A 26 2.48 17.68 -13.85
CA CYS A 26 3.20 18.89 -13.52
C CYS A 26 3.23 19.76 -14.78
N ILE A 27 2.20 20.58 -14.99
CA ILE A 27 2.25 21.68 -15.95
C ILE A 27 1.99 22.96 -15.18
N ASN A 28 3.08 23.58 -14.73
CA ASN A 28 3.12 24.99 -14.34
C ASN A 28 2.67 25.84 -15.53
N SER A 29 1.43 26.32 -15.50
CA SER A 29 1.05 27.57 -16.17
C SER A 29 -0.31 28.16 -15.74
N CYS A 30 -1.08 27.54 -14.83
CA CYS A 30 -2.31 28.17 -14.33
C CYS A 30 -2.67 27.66 -12.93
N GLY A 31 -2.42 28.46 -11.90
CA GLY A 31 -3.24 28.60 -10.68
C GLY A 31 -3.69 27.38 -9.86
N CYS A 32 -3.20 26.16 -10.08
CA CYS A 32 -3.57 24.98 -9.30
C CYS A 32 -2.52 24.73 -8.21
N THR A 33 -2.67 25.36 -7.04
CA THR A 33 -2.05 24.83 -5.82
C THR A 33 -2.93 23.69 -5.30
N GLU A 34 -2.90 22.53 -5.95
CA GLU A 34 -3.26 21.32 -5.20
C GLU A 34 -2.16 21.15 -4.14
N GLY A 35 -2.53 21.41 -2.89
CA GLY A 35 -1.59 21.33 -1.78
C GLY A 35 -1.10 19.90 -1.64
N MET A 36 0.22 19.71 -1.61
CA MET A 36 0.83 18.41 -1.32
C MET A 36 0.28 17.87 0.01
N THR A 37 -0.08 16.59 0.04
CA THR A 37 -0.57 15.94 1.26
C THR A 37 0.47 15.00 1.84
N HIS A 38 0.33 14.61 3.12
CA HIS A 38 1.32 13.73 3.74
C HIS A 38 1.26 12.33 3.12
N VAL A 39 2.41 11.64 3.19
CA VAL A 39 2.58 10.26 2.75
C VAL A 39 3.20 9.47 3.89
N HIS A 40 3.21 8.14 3.77
CA HIS A 40 3.88 7.29 4.74
C HIS A 40 4.94 6.42 4.07
N GLU A 41 6.10 6.30 4.72
CA GLU A 41 7.07 5.26 4.40
C GLU A 41 6.54 3.89 4.80
N TYR A 42 7.04 2.83 4.17
CA TYR A 42 6.82 1.47 4.62
C TYR A 42 8.03 0.60 4.26
N GLU A 43 8.31 -0.39 5.11
CA GLU A 43 9.30 -1.44 4.86
C GLU A 43 8.79 -2.72 5.53
N SER A 44 8.79 -3.84 4.80
CA SER A 44 8.33 -5.13 5.32
C SER A 44 8.85 -6.29 4.46
N SER A 45 8.66 -7.52 4.96
CA SER A 45 8.73 -8.74 4.15
C SER A 45 7.32 -9.28 3.87
N VAL A 46 7.15 -9.96 2.74
CA VAL A 46 5.97 -10.78 2.47
C VAL A 46 6.13 -12.16 3.12
N LYS A 47 5.03 -12.91 3.26
CA LYS A 47 5.02 -14.28 3.78
C LYS A 47 5.67 -15.24 2.78
N LEU A 48 6.12 -16.39 3.27
CA LEU A 48 6.67 -17.44 2.41
C LEU A 48 5.58 -17.98 1.49
N ALA A 49 5.93 -18.23 0.24
CA ALA A 49 5.14 -19.02 -0.70
C ALA A 49 5.91 -20.30 -1.05
N GLU A 50 5.21 -21.22 -1.71
CA GLU A 50 5.75 -22.50 -2.18
C GLU A 50 6.34 -23.38 -1.05
N GLU A 51 6.90 -24.53 -1.41
CA GLU A 51 7.43 -25.52 -0.49
C GLU A 51 8.76 -26.09 -1.01
N GLY A 52 9.54 -26.73 -0.14
CA GLY A 52 10.80 -27.37 -0.53
C GLY A 52 11.88 -26.37 -0.96
N CYS A 53 12.55 -26.64 -2.08
CA CYS A 53 13.66 -25.81 -2.57
C CYS A 53 13.18 -24.49 -3.20
N ASP A 54 11.92 -24.44 -3.62
CA ASP A 54 11.32 -23.26 -4.25
C ASP A 54 10.72 -22.32 -3.20
N ARG A 55 10.69 -22.71 -1.92
CA ARG A 55 10.13 -21.87 -0.85
C ARG A 55 10.92 -20.59 -0.65
N HIS A 56 10.29 -19.44 -0.90
CA HIS A 56 10.93 -18.14 -0.78
C HIS A 56 9.97 -17.02 -0.34
N ASN A 57 10.52 -15.82 -0.14
CA ASN A 57 9.77 -14.59 0.06
C ASN A 57 10.52 -13.39 -0.54
N HIS A 58 9.90 -12.23 -0.44
CA HIS A 58 10.38 -10.94 -0.94
C HIS A 58 10.31 -9.85 0.13
N ARG A 59 11.07 -8.77 -0.08
CA ARG A 59 11.06 -7.53 0.70
C ARG A 59 10.40 -6.40 -0.10
N ALA A 60 9.57 -5.64 0.60
CA ALA A 60 8.90 -4.45 0.09
C ALA A 60 9.38 -3.22 0.86
N ALA A 61 9.69 -2.14 0.16
CA ALA A 61 9.98 -0.85 0.75
C ALA A 61 9.54 0.28 -0.20
N GLY A 62 9.03 1.38 0.34
CA GLY A 62 8.57 2.50 -0.46
C GLY A 62 7.87 3.58 0.34
N VAL A 63 7.19 4.47 -0.39
CA VAL A 63 6.32 5.51 0.16
C VAL A 63 4.94 5.38 -0.46
N THR A 64 3.90 5.61 0.32
CA THR A 64 2.53 5.59 -0.19
C THR A 64 2.28 6.76 -1.16
N GLY A 65 1.23 6.64 -1.97
CA GLY A 65 0.65 7.80 -2.66
C GLY A 65 0.04 8.81 -1.69
N GLU A 66 -0.42 9.93 -2.24
CA GLU A 66 -1.09 11.00 -1.50
C GLU A 66 -2.42 10.57 -0.86
N VAL A 67 -2.90 11.42 0.05
CA VAL A 67 -4.13 11.23 0.83
C VAL A 67 -5.34 11.06 -0.09
N ILE A 68 -6.10 9.97 0.12
CA ILE A 68 -7.44 9.79 -0.45
C ILE A 68 -8.45 9.94 0.69
N PRO A 69 -9.20 11.06 0.75
CA PRO A 69 -10.19 11.28 1.80
C PRO A 69 -11.30 10.24 1.75
N ILE A 70 -11.71 9.76 2.92
CA ILE A 70 -12.87 8.88 3.11
C ILE A 70 -13.73 9.44 4.25
N ASN A 71 -14.91 8.87 4.48
CA ASN A 71 -15.81 9.25 5.59
C ASN A 71 -16.04 10.78 5.67
N ASN A 72 -16.39 11.40 4.54
CA ASN A 72 -16.60 12.85 4.43
C ASN A 72 -15.41 13.69 4.93
N GLY A 73 -14.18 13.21 4.73
CA GLY A 73 -12.95 13.92 5.09
C GLY A 73 -12.50 13.74 6.53
N THR A 74 -13.21 12.94 7.34
CA THR A 74 -12.81 12.66 8.74
C THR A 74 -11.71 11.61 8.86
N ASN A 75 -11.39 10.89 7.78
CA ASN A 75 -10.33 9.89 7.72
C ASN A 75 -9.79 9.81 6.27
N HIS A 76 -8.71 9.07 6.04
CA HIS A 76 -8.13 8.87 4.73
C HIS A 76 -7.46 7.50 4.59
N VAL A 77 -7.15 7.14 3.35
CA VAL A 77 -6.37 5.98 2.94
C VAL A 77 -5.31 6.41 1.95
N HIS A 78 -4.36 5.52 1.65
CA HIS A 78 -3.38 5.74 0.59
C HIS A 78 -3.37 4.57 -0.39
N LYS A 79 -2.84 4.79 -1.59
CA LYS A 79 -2.56 3.74 -2.57
C LYS A 79 -1.09 3.37 -2.58
N ILE A 80 -0.81 2.10 -2.83
CA ILE A 80 0.53 1.55 -3.03
C ILE A 80 0.48 0.77 -4.35
N ASN A 81 1.42 1.05 -5.25
CA ASN A 81 1.56 0.35 -6.53
C ASN A 81 3.05 0.19 -6.88
N ASP A 82 3.73 -0.60 -6.07
CA ASP A 82 5.19 -0.69 -6.09
C ASP A 82 5.67 -2.10 -6.40
N ARG A 83 6.86 -2.20 -7.01
CA ARG A 83 7.58 -3.47 -7.13
C ARG A 83 8.18 -3.83 -5.77
N ILE A 84 8.26 -5.12 -5.50
CA ILE A 84 9.07 -5.64 -4.38
C ILE A 84 10.41 -6.13 -4.93
N ASP A 85 11.34 -6.50 -4.04
CA ASP A 85 12.67 -6.96 -4.44
C ASP A 85 12.65 -8.17 -5.38
N PHE A 86 13.79 -8.44 -5.99
CA PHE A 86 13.95 -9.50 -6.98
C PHE A 86 14.50 -10.77 -6.34
N LEU A 87 13.82 -11.88 -6.60
CA LEU A 87 14.33 -13.23 -6.40
C LEU A 87 13.73 -14.10 -7.50
N ASP A 88 14.51 -14.34 -8.56
CA ASP A 88 14.11 -15.05 -9.80
C ASP A 88 13.00 -14.37 -10.64
N HIS A 89 11.97 -13.82 -10.01
CA HIS A 89 10.92 -13.02 -10.63
C HIS A 89 10.56 -11.77 -9.78
N PHE A 90 9.72 -10.90 -10.34
CA PHE A 90 9.22 -9.70 -9.67
C PHE A 90 7.74 -9.84 -9.33
N HIS A 91 7.42 -9.53 -8.09
CA HIS A 91 6.07 -9.28 -7.63
C HIS A 91 5.79 -7.78 -7.45
N ARG A 92 4.52 -7.41 -7.34
CA ARG A 92 4.08 -6.05 -6.98
C ARG A 92 3.11 -6.07 -5.83
N ILE A 93 3.12 -5.01 -5.02
CA ILE A 93 2.06 -4.68 -4.08
C ILE A 93 1.17 -3.63 -4.74
N CYS A 94 -0.08 -3.99 -5.00
CA CYS A 94 -1.09 -3.13 -5.62
C CYS A 94 -2.33 -3.05 -4.72
N VAL A 95 -2.32 -2.18 -3.71
CA VAL A 95 -3.37 -2.12 -2.69
C VAL A 95 -3.75 -0.70 -2.30
N THR A 96 -4.93 -0.56 -1.70
CA THR A 96 -5.31 0.61 -0.91
C THR A 96 -5.17 0.25 0.56
N THR A 97 -4.52 1.12 1.35
CA THR A 97 -4.34 0.88 2.77
C THR A 97 -5.68 0.87 3.52
N GLY A 98 -5.67 0.36 4.76
CA GLY A 98 -6.75 0.64 5.70
C GLY A 98 -6.82 2.13 6.07
N PRO A 99 -7.92 2.58 6.71
CA PRO A 99 -8.04 3.91 7.29
C PRO A 99 -6.94 4.19 8.33
N ALA A 100 -6.75 5.46 8.65
CA ALA A 100 -5.83 5.89 9.69
C ALA A 100 -6.14 5.22 11.04
N ILE A 101 -5.12 4.62 11.64
CA ILE A 101 -5.13 4.05 12.98
C ILE A 101 -4.31 4.97 13.89
N MET A 102 -4.99 5.65 14.81
CA MET A 102 -4.36 6.61 15.70
C MET A 102 -3.43 5.93 16.70
N ILE A 103 -2.26 6.53 16.95
CA ILE A 103 -1.35 6.12 18.01
C ILE A 103 -1.81 6.74 19.33
N PRO A 104 -2.21 5.94 20.33
CA PRO A 104 -2.75 6.45 21.59
C PRO A 104 -1.84 7.48 22.26
N GLY A 105 -2.43 8.57 22.77
CA GLY A 105 -1.69 9.66 23.42
C GLY A 105 -0.93 10.58 22.47
N THR A 106 -1.11 10.46 21.15
CA THR A 106 -0.46 11.33 20.15
C THR A 106 -1.45 11.81 19.10
N LYS A 107 -1.02 12.74 18.23
CA LYS A 107 -1.74 13.13 17.01
C LYS A 107 -1.31 12.32 15.77
N LYS A 108 -0.45 11.31 15.96
CA LYS A 108 0.15 10.53 14.86
C LYS A 108 -0.70 9.29 14.57
N HIS A 109 -0.55 8.76 13.36
CA HIS A 109 -1.26 7.56 12.92
C HIS A 109 -0.41 6.72 11.96
N VAL A 110 -0.84 5.49 11.76
CA VAL A 110 -0.33 4.54 10.76
C VAL A 110 -1.49 3.97 9.95
N HIS A 111 -1.19 3.30 8.84
CA HIS A 111 -2.17 2.56 8.07
C HIS A 111 -1.83 1.08 7.99
N LEU A 112 -2.84 0.21 8.11
CA LEU A 112 -2.68 -1.22 7.87
C LEU A 112 -2.57 -1.49 6.36
N VAL A 113 -1.65 -2.35 5.97
CA VAL A 113 -1.43 -2.80 4.60
C VAL A 113 -1.49 -4.32 4.56
N CYS A 114 -2.41 -4.87 3.79
CA CYS A 114 -2.55 -6.32 3.67
C CYS A 114 -3.14 -6.72 2.33
N GLY A 115 -2.83 -7.93 1.90
CA GLY A 115 -3.20 -8.41 0.59
C GLY A 115 -2.33 -9.58 0.14
N ASN A 116 -2.35 -9.81 -1.16
CA ASN A 116 -1.41 -10.65 -1.87
C ASN A 116 -0.63 -9.80 -2.87
N THR A 117 0.58 -10.22 -3.18
CA THR A 117 1.30 -9.71 -4.34
C THR A 117 0.57 -10.06 -5.64
N THR A 118 0.94 -9.42 -6.75
CA THR A 118 0.49 -9.82 -8.08
C THR A 118 0.82 -11.28 -8.36
N PHE A 119 -0.08 -12.01 -9.02
CA PHE A 119 0.18 -13.39 -9.43
C PHE A 119 1.23 -13.42 -10.55
N VAL A 120 2.40 -13.99 -10.26
CA VAL A 120 3.56 -14.10 -11.16
C VAL A 120 4.17 -15.47 -10.89
N ASP A 121 4.66 -16.11 -11.94
CA ASP A 121 5.33 -17.42 -11.84
C ASP A 121 4.54 -18.47 -11.04
N GLU A 122 3.24 -18.56 -11.36
CA GLU A 122 2.30 -19.52 -10.77
C GLU A 122 2.00 -19.38 -9.26
N HIS A 123 2.50 -18.34 -8.59
CA HIS A 123 2.18 -18.07 -7.17
C HIS A 123 2.07 -16.58 -6.82
N CYS A 124 1.86 -16.30 -5.54
CA CYS A 124 1.86 -14.97 -4.94
C CYS A 124 2.21 -15.10 -3.46
N HIS A 125 2.55 -13.97 -2.84
CA HIS A 125 2.84 -13.90 -1.42
C HIS A 125 1.79 -13.08 -0.69
N GLN A 126 1.30 -13.62 0.44
CA GLN A 126 0.50 -12.85 1.38
C GLN A 126 1.38 -11.80 2.07
N PHE A 127 0.80 -10.67 2.45
CA PHE A 127 1.45 -9.71 3.32
C PHE A 127 0.48 -9.08 4.31
N LEU A 128 1.03 -8.67 5.45
CA LEU A 128 0.34 -7.98 6.53
C LEU A 128 1.38 -7.15 7.29
N PHE A 129 1.33 -5.83 7.11
CA PHE A 129 2.23 -4.88 7.77
C PHE A 129 1.53 -3.54 7.97
N THR A 130 2.19 -2.61 8.64
CA THR A 130 1.72 -1.22 8.72
C THR A 130 2.69 -0.31 8.00
N THR A 131 2.20 0.83 7.53
CA THR A 131 3.10 1.94 7.21
C THR A 131 3.86 2.39 8.47
N GLN A 132 4.95 3.13 8.27
CA GLN A 132 5.59 3.90 9.31
C GLN A 132 4.70 5.07 9.75
N ILE A 133 5.07 5.67 10.88
CA ILE A 133 4.32 6.76 11.51
C ILE A 133 4.31 8.01 10.63
N ASN A 134 3.18 8.73 10.60
CA ASN A 134 3.11 10.03 9.95
C ASN A 134 4.17 10.99 10.54
N ALA A 135 4.89 11.68 9.67
CA ALA A 135 5.84 12.74 9.99
C ALA A 135 6.69 12.41 11.23
N PRO A 136 7.64 11.46 11.15
CA PRO A 136 8.32 10.93 12.33
C PRO A 136 9.03 12.01 13.16
N LEU A 137 9.47 13.10 12.52
CA LEU A 137 10.24 14.18 13.14
C LEU A 137 9.40 15.26 13.87
N VAL A 138 8.11 15.43 13.54
CA VAL A 138 7.27 16.54 14.05
C VAL A 138 5.97 16.10 14.70
#